data_AF-A0A428PC97-F1
#
_entry.id   AF-A0A428PC97-F1
#
_cell.length_a   1.000
_cell.length_b   1.000
_cell.length_c   1.000
_cell.angle_alpha   90.00
_cell.angle_beta   90.00
_cell.angle_gamma   90.00
#
_symmetry.space_group_name_H-M   'P 1'
#
loop_
_entity.id
_entity.type
_entity.pdbx_description
1 polymer ?
#
loop_
_entity_poly.entity_id
_entity_poly.type
_entity_poly.pdbx_seq_one_letter_code
_entity_poly.pdbx_strand_id
1 'polypeptide(L)'
;MPPSSAPQDANCAPSVHDQSKTPSAQPSDSSSKSQDTMNSSSASSSASGPTHPPELAPTVDLVHHVLLPVGQPDEPYVDIDAHNKRLCGLFEFSIQQLDFSTGQVLDKEGRPSQADMYFRPVSPQKMQAWLDESKPFNHRYDFDAIDCGYTREHRAQLAGDSFAHTIDTHVQDSADASNRGAMPTHTTWASVGTPRVKLLFRVNGVSDWRIHFVYRQFPEPIKCVTRRDKANPEKPHVVISLSEGARLKDGILCTSELTTLLYYVADSSVSAVEKRHVIYPAMVVTASCDTVRLTQAIWNVKTGQIEIRMSPILEFPNGLWKNKTQYLSLLGWVLSDPIGKTK
;
A
#
# COMPACT_ATOMS: atom_id res chain seq x y z
N MET A 1 -34.68 43.09 31.53
CA MET A 1 -35.88 43.07 30.64
C MET A 1 -35.46 43.55 29.25
N PRO A 2 -36.07 43.02 28.17
CA PRO A 2 -35.71 43.30 26.76
C PRO A 2 -36.58 44.50 26.22
N PRO A 3 -36.78 44.80 24.91
CA PRO A 3 -36.95 43.96 23.70
C PRO A 3 -35.73 44.03 22.73
N SER A 4 -35.45 43.08 21.82
CA SER A 4 -36.23 42.44 20.73
C SER A 4 -36.39 43.29 19.45
N SER A 5 -35.85 42.82 18.32
CA SER A 5 -36.64 42.54 17.10
C SER A 5 -35.78 41.96 15.97
N ALA A 6 -36.35 41.00 15.25
CA ALA A 6 -35.92 40.53 13.93
C ALA A 6 -37.07 40.75 12.93
N PRO A 7 -36.80 40.67 11.62
CA PRO A 7 -37.69 39.98 10.67
C PRO A 7 -36.90 38.86 9.97
N GLN A 8 -37.38 37.62 9.78
CA GLN A 8 -38.64 37.12 9.21
C GLN A 8 -38.90 37.45 7.73
N ASP A 9 -38.60 36.42 6.91
CA ASP A 9 -39.43 35.81 5.87
C ASP A 9 -40.01 36.65 4.71
N ALA A 10 -39.62 36.25 3.49
CA ALA A 10 -40.51 36.26 2.33
C ALA A 10 -40.25 35.03 1.45
N ASN A 11 -41.18 34.07 1.48
CA ASN A 11 -41.20 32.93 0.55
C ASN A 11 -41.53 33.37 -0.87
N CYS A 12 -41.04 32.61 -1.87
CA CYS A 12 -41.90 32.20 -2.98
C CYS A 12 -41.41 30.88 -3.57
N ALA A 13 -42.33 29.92 -3.71
CA ALA A 13 -42.05 28.54 -4.13
C ALA A 13 -42.66 28.28 -5.54
N PRO A 14 -42.96 27.04 -5.98
CA PRO A 14 -42.43 26.54 -7.26
C PRO A 14 -43.48 26.47 -8.37
N SER A 15 -43.02 26.10 -9.58
CA SER A 15 -43.91 25.62 -10.66
C SER A 15 -43.59 24.17 -11.02
N VAL A 16 -44.64 23.43 -11.40
CA VAL A 16 -44.68 21.96 -11.56
C VAL A 16 -45.38 21.62 -12.88
N HIS A 17 -45.18 20.39 -13.35
CA HIS A 17 -45.74 19.76 -14.57
C HIS A 17 -44.92 20.01 -15.87
N ASP A 18 -44.81 19.05 -16.79
CA ASP A 18 -45.74 17.93 -17.00
C ASP A 18 -45.10 16.52 -17.21
N GLN A 19 -45.94 15.48 -17.15
CA GLN A 19 -45.60 14.05 -17.20
C GLN A 19 -45.88 13.40 -18.58
N SER A 20 -45.72 12.06 -18.63
CA SER A 20 -46.18 11.09 -19.66
C SER A 20 -45.17 10.78 -20.79
N LYS A 21 -45.07 9.56 -21.33
CA LYS A 21 -45.69 8.25 -21.03
C LYS A 21 -44.86 7.11 -21.67
N THR A 22 -44.67 5.99 -20.98
CA THR A 22 -44.44 4.64 -21.56
C THR A 22 -45.78 3.85 -21.56
N PRO A 23 -45.92 2.60 -22.06
CA PRO A 23 -44.98 1.67 -22.72
C PRO A 23 -45.53 1.06 -24.05
N SER A 24 -44.82 0.10 -24.69
CA SER A 24 -45.35 -1.23 -25.11
C SER A 24 -44.38 -2.03 -26.02
N ALA A 25 -44.70 -3.30 -26.29
CA ALA A 25 -43.77 -4.36 -26.69
C ALA A 25 -43.76 -4.75 -28.20
N GLN A 26 -42.80 -5.62 -28.53
CA GLN A 26 -42.65 -6.55 -29.68
C GLN A 26 -43.96 -7.26 -30.12
N PRO A 27 -44.06 -7.90 -31.34
CA PRO A 27 -43.11 -8.91 -31.85
C PRO A 27 -42.98 -9.13 -33.39
N SER A 28 -42.22 -10.17 -33.79
CA SER A 28 -42.23 -10.88 -35.10
C SER A 28 -41.73 -10.07 -36.33
N ASP A 29 -41.24 -10.61 -37.46
CA ASP A 29 -40.86 -11.97 -37.93
C ASP A 29 -39.95 -11.83 -39.19
N SER A 30 -39.39 -12.82 -39.91
CA SER A 30 -39.32 -14.30 -39.80
C SER A 30 -38.18 -14.86 -40.68
N SER A 31 -37.80 -16.14 -40.46
CA SER A 31 -37.34 -17.09 -41.52
C SER A 31 -35.95 -16.88 -42.19
N SER A 32 -35.26 -17.89 -42.75
CA SER A 32 -35.27 -19.37 -42.56
C SER A 32 -34.13 -20.03 -43.38
N LYS A 33 -33.93 -21.35 -43.18
CA LYS A 33 -33.24 -22.33 -44.08
C LYS A 33 -31.69 -22.20 -44.18
N SER A 34 -30.92 -23.28 -44.39
CA SER A 34 -31.19 -24.74 -44.34
C SER A 34 -29.86 -25.50 -44.43
N GLN A 35 -29.83 -26.76 -43.95
CA GLN A 35 -28.99 -27.87 -44.47
C GLN A 35 -27.44 -27.76 -44.30
N ASP A 36 -26.64 -28.83 -44.26
CA ASP A 36 -26.95 -30.28 -44.30
C ASP A 36 -25.90 -31.17 -43.59
N THR A 37 -26.33 -32.40 -43.31
CA THR A 37 -25.63 -33.70 -43.09
C THR A 37 -24.13 -33.89 -42.70
N MET A 38 -23.95 -34.99 -41.95
CA MET A 38 -22.72 -35.77 -41.65
C MET A 38 -21.79 -35.97 -42.88
N ASN A 39 -20.46 -36.16 -42.76
CA ASN A 39 -19.80 -37.30 -42.10
C ASN A 39 -18.24 -37.24 -42.20
N SER A 40 -17.54 -38.16 -41.50
CA SER A 40 -16.15 -38.63 -41.78
C SER A 40 -14.91 -37.86 -41.27
N SER A 41 -14.39 -38.33 -40.13
CA SER A 41 -12.99 -38.71 -39.85
C SER A 41 -11.80 -38.08 -40.60
N SER A 42 -10.89 -37.43 -39.84
CA SER A 42 -9.43 -37.65 -39.96
C SER A 42 -8.70 -37.17 -38.69
N ALA A 43 -7.64 -37.87 -38.30
CA ALA A 43 -6.91 -37.61 -37.06
C ALA A 43 -5.68 -36.74 -37.28
N SER A 44 -5.45 -35.77 -36.38
CA SER A 44 -4.15 -35.12 -36.18
C SER A 44 -3.96 -34.79 -34.70
N SER A 45 -2.98 -35.42 -34.07
CA SER A 45 -2.58 -35.17 -32.69
C SER A 45 -1.61 -34.00 -32.58
N SER A 46 -1.90 -33.05 -31.69
CA SER A 46 -0.87 -32.16 -31.12
C SER A 46 -1.28 -31.69 -29.73
N ALA A 47 -0.42 -32.00 -28.75
CA ALA A 47 -0.68 -31.91 -27.33
C ALA A 47 -1.13 -30.52 -26.85
N SER A 48 -2.38 -30.45 -26.37
CA SER A 48 -2.77 -29.50 -25.32
C SER A 48 -2.09 -29.91 -24.01
N GLY A 49 -0.82 -29.55 -23.84
CA GLY A 49 -0.14 -29.70 -22.55
C GLY A 49 -0.90 -28.90 -21.48
N PRO A 50 -1.05 -29.41 -20.25
CA PRO A 50 -1.73 -28.66 -19.21
C PRO A 50 -0.95 -27.37 -18.94
N THR A 51 -1.61 -26.23 -19.14
CA THR A 51 -1.19 -24.94 -18.61
C THR A 51 -1.25 -25.04 -17.09
N HIS A 52 -0.18 -25.56 -16.48
CA HIS A 52 -0.03 -25.55 -15.05
C HIS A 52 -0.20 -24.09 -14.56
N PRO A 53 -1.09 -23.84 -13.58
CA PRO A 53 -1.12 -22.55 -12.91
C PRO A 53 0.27 -22.27 -12.32
N PRO A 54 0.64 -21.00 -12.06
CA PRO A 54 1.89 -20.71 -11.38
C PRO A 54 1.98 -21.52 -10.10
N GLU A 55 3.19 -21.92 -9.76
CA GLU A 55 3.49 -22.78 -8.62
C GLU A 55 3.07 -22.05 -7.34
N LEU A 56 1.86 -22.34 -6.85
CA LEU A 56 1.30 -21.71 -5.65
C LEU A 56 2.01 -22.21 -4.38
N ALA A 57 2.70 -23.35 -4.44
CA ALA A 57 3.38 -23.99 -3.32
C ALA A 57 4.28 -23.02 -2.52
N PRO A 58 5.27 -22.31 -3.09
CA PRO A 58 6.08 -21.34 -2.33
C PRO A 58 5.27 -20.24 -1.63
N THR A 59 4.10 -19.86 -2.16
CA THR A 59 3.23 -18.85 -1.53
C THR A 59 2.36 -19.46 -0.42
N VAL A 60 1.86 -20.68 -0.63
CA VAL A 60 1.16 -21.46 0.40
C VAL A 60 2.11 -21.74 1.56
N ASP A 61 3.35 -22.16 1.28
CA ASP A 61 4.39 -22.43 2.27
C ASP A 61 4.78 -21.16 3.04
N LEU A 62 4.92 -20.02 2.35
CA LEU A 62 5.15 -18.72 2.97
C LEU A 62 4.02 -18.36 3.94
N VAL A 63 2.77 -18.53 3.52
CA VAL A 63 1.59 -18.23 4.36
C VAL A 63 1.53 -19.15 5.58
N HIS A 64 1.71 -20.47 5.39
CA HIS A 64 1.54 -21.46 6.45
C HIS A 64 2.71 -21.54 7.43
N HIS A 65 3.95 -21.50 6.96
CA HIS A 65 5.14 -21.70 7.80
C HIS A 65 5.74 -20.40 8.33
N VAL A 66 5.52 -19.27 7.64
CA VAL A 66 6.14 -17.98 7.97
C VAL A 66 5.11 -16.98 8.49
N LEU A 67 4.11 -16.62 7.68
CA LEU A 67 3.17 -15.53 7.99
C LEU A 67 2.24 -15.84 9.17
N LEU A 68 1.51 -16.96 9.13
CA LEU A 68 0.57 -17.32 10.20
C LEU A 68 1.26 -17.39 11.58
N PRO A 69 2.46 -18.00 11.73
CA PRO A 69 3.16 -18.04 13.00
C PRO A 69 3.98 -16.77 13.32
N VAL A 70 3.86 -15.69 12.52
CA VAL A 70 4.39 -14.33 12.80
C VAL A 70 3.27 -13.34 13.11
N GLY A 71 2.06 -13.53 12.58
CA GLY A 71 0.91 -12.68 12.92
C GLY A 71 0.27 -12.97 14.30
N GLN A 72 0.76 -13.98 15.03
CA GLN A 72 0.18 -14.48 16.28
C GLN A 72 1.00 -14.36 17.59
N PRO A 73 2.21 -13.81 17.69
CA PRO A 73 2.87 -13.65 18.99
C PRO A 73 2.23 -12.50 19.77
N ASP A 74 2.21 -12.59 21.10
CA ASP A 74 1.84 -11.47 21.98
C ASP A 74 2.92 -10.37 22.01
N GLU A 75 4.12 -10.67 21.50
CA GLU A 75 5.27 -9.77 21.49
C GLU A 75 5.24 -8.76 20.32
N PRO A 76 5.63 -7.49 20.56
CA PRO A 76 5.67 -6.44 19.54
C PRO A 76 6.90 -6.46 18.63
N TYR A 77 7.94 -7.25 18.95
CA TYR A 77 9.20 -7.30 18.19
C TYR A 77 9.50 -8.73 17.73
N VAL A 78 10.22 -8.87 16.62
CA VAL A 78 10.60 -10.18 16.06
C VAL A 78 12.04 -10.53 16.43
N ASP A 79 12.23 -11.68 17.08
CA ASP A 79 13.53 -12.37 17.11
C ASP A 79 13.73 -13.12 15.77
N ILE A 80 14.53 -12.52 14.89
CA ILE A 80 14.79 -13.06 13.54
C ILE A 80 15.70 -14.29 13.59
N ASP A 81 16.56 -14.45 14.59
CA ASP A 81 17.39 -15.65 14.73
C ASP A 81 16.57 -16.84 15.21
N ALA A 82 15.64 -16.64 16.15
CA ALA A 82 14.66 -17.64 16.54
C ALA A 82 13.71 -17.97 15.38
N HIS A 83 13.30 -16.97 14.59
CA HIS A 83 12.47 -17.16 13.40
C HIS A 83 13.18 -18.02 12.34
N ASN A 84 14.42 -17.66 11.97
CA ASN A 84 15.25 -18.43 11.03
C ASN A 84 15.47 -19.88 11.52
N LYS A 85 15.80 -20.08 12.81
CA LYS A 85 15.95 -21.43 13.41
C LYS A 85 14.67 -22.26 13.29
N ARG A 86 13.49 -21.66 13.52
CA ARG A 86 12.19 -22.34 13.41
C ARG A 86 11.85 -22.75 11.98
N LEU A 87 12.32 -22.01 10.99
CA LEU A 87 12.02 -22.25 9.58
C LEU A 87 12.87 -23.36 8.94
N CYS A 88 13.92 -23.84 9.62
CA CYS A 88 14.71 -25.01 9.21
C CYS A 88 15.22 -24.98 7.75
N GLY A 89 15.46 -23.78 7.19
CA GLY A 89 15.92 -23.61 5.81
C GLY A 89 14.83 -23.61 4.72
N LEU A 90 13.54 -23.61 5.08
CA LEU A 90 12.44 -23.43 4.11
C LEU A 90 12.44 -22.02 3.49
N PHE A 91 12.84 -21.02 4.27
CA PHE A 91 13.05 -19.64 3.86
C PHE A 91 14.31 -19.11 4.54
N GLU A 92 15.02 -18.20 3.87
CA GLU A 92 16.22 -17.55 4.41
C GLU A 92 15.96 -16.05 4.59
N PHE A 93 15.94 -15.58 5.84
CA PHE A 93 15.85 -14.15 6.14
C PHE A 93 17.22 -13.52 6.31
N SER A 94 17.43 -12.42 5.60
CA SER A 94 18.53 -11.48 5.86
C SER A 94 17.99 -10.10 6.18
N ILE A 95 18.66 -9.38 7.08
CA ILE A 95 18.42 -7.95 7.33
C ILE A 95 19.63 -7.16 6.81
N GLN A 96 19.35 -6.13 6.01
CA GLN A 96 20.33 -5.18 5.48
C GLN A 96 19.90 -3.75 5.80
N GLN A 97 20.86 -2.83 5.84
CA GLN A 97 20.57 -1.41 6.06
C GLN A 97 20.17 -0.74 4.75
N LEU A 98 19.29 0.26 4.82
CA LEU A 98 18.84 1.06 3.69
C LEU A 98 19.26 2.52 3.90
N ASP A 99 20.05 3.08 2.98
CA ASP A 99 20.27 4.52 2.95
C ASP A 99 18.95 5.21 2.58
N PHE A 100 18.37 5.93 3.54
CA PHE A 100 17.14 6.68 3.37
C PHE A 100 17.24 7.81 2.32
N SER A 101 18.43 8.34 2.04
CA SER A 101 18.62 9.46 1.11
C SER A 101 18.68 9.01 -0.34
N THR A 102 19.29 7.86 -0.60
CA THR A 102 19.57 7.37 -1.97
C THR A 102 18.77 6.13 -2.35
N GLY A 103 18.33 5.36 -1.36
CA GLY A 103 17.78 4.01 -1.53
C GLY A 103 18.82 2.93 -1.78
N GLN A 104 20.11 3.25 -1.69
CA GLN A 104 21.19 2.27 -1.77
C GLN A 104 21.11 1.32 -0.57
N VAL A 105 21.28 0.03 -0.83
CA VAL A 105 21.35 -0.99 0.23
C VAL A 105 22.79 -1.04 0.74
N LEU A 106 22.96 -0.99 2.06
CA LEU A 106 24.26 -0.93 2.71
C LEU A 106 24.61 -2.28 3.37
N ASP A 107 25.89 -2.64 3.30
CA ASP A 107 26.45 -3.78 4.02
C ASP A 107 26.56 -3.52 5.54
N LYS A 108 27.04 -4.52 6.29
CA LYS A 108 27.20 -4.43 7.75
C LYS A 108 28.21 -3.38 8.20
N GLU A 109 29.06 -2.90 7.30
CA GLU A 109 30.04 -1.84 7.53
C GLU A 109 29.54 -0.47 7.01
N GLY A 110 28.28 -0.37 6.59
CA GLY A 110 27.65 0.87 6.11
C GLY A 110 28.03 1.29 4.70
N ARG A 111 28.62 0.40 3.90
CA ARG A 111 29.09 0.70 2.53
C ARG A 111 28.06 0.24 1.49
N PRO A 112 28.00 0.87 0.30
CA PRO A 112 27.13 0.41 -0.79
C PRO A 112 27.36 -1.06 -1.15
N SER A 113 26.34 -1.90 -0.93
CA SER A 113 26.31 -3.29 -1.40
C SER A 113 25.97 -3.37 -2.89
N GLN A 114 26.11 -4.57 -3.46
CA GLN A 114 25.68 -4.85 -4.85
C GLN A 114 24.21 -5.29 -4.96
N ALA A 115 23.40 -5.19 -3.90
CA ALA A 115 22.00 -5.62 -3.92
C ALA A 115 21.14 -4.72 -4.83
N ASP A 116 20.28 -5.33 -5.65
CA ASP A 116 19.41 -4.62 -6.60
C ASP A 116 18.43 -3.67 -5.87
N MET A 117 18.25 -2.45 -6.39
CA MET A 117 17.22 -1.53 -5.91
C MET A 117 15.88 -1.81 -6.60
N TYR A 118 14.80 -1.86 -5.81
CA TYR A 118 13.43 -2.05 -6.30
C TYR A 118 12.54 -0.81 -6.19
N PHE A 119 12.92 0.13 -5.33
CA PHE A 119 12.25 1.41 -5.14
C PHE A 119 13.31 2.51 -5.21
N ARG A 120 13.05 3.57 -6.00
CA ARG A 120 13.91 4.76 -6.05
C ARG A 120 13.14 5.95 -5.50
N PRO A 121 13.59 6.61 -4.43
CA PRO A 121 12.89 7.77 -3.90
C PRO A 121 12.87 8.92 -4.93
N VAL A 122 11.74 9.60 -5.02
CA VAL A 122 11.65 10.90 -5.69
C VAL A 122 12.42 11.94 -4.86
N SER A 123 13.25 12.76 -5.50
CA SER A 123 14.09 13.72 -4.77
C SER A 123 13.25 14.79 -4.03
N PRO A 124 13.71 15.30 -2.88
CA PRO A 124 12.99 16.33 -2.12
C PRO A 124 12.65 17.58 -2.93
N GLN A 125 13.51 17.96 -3.89
CA GLN A 125 13.27 19.10 -4.77
C GLN A 125 12.13 18.85 -5.76
N LYS A 126 12.06 17.63 -6.33
CA LYS A 126 10.97 17.23 -7.23
C LYS A 126 9.66 17.06 -6.46
N MET A 127 9.72 16.51 -5.24
CA MET A 127 8.58 16.42 -4.34
C MET A 127 8.06 17.80 -3.93
N GLN A 128 8.95 18.74 -3.60
CA GLN A 128 8.56 20.12 -3.30
C GLN A 128 7.83 20.76 -4.49
N ALA A 129 8.34 20.62 -5.71
CA ALA A 129 7.69 21.15 -6.90
C ALA A 129 6.28 20.57 -7.13
N TRP A 130 6.09 19.27 -6.92
CA TRP A 130 4.78 18.62 -6.99
C TRP A 130 3.80 19.15 -5.94
N LEU A 131 4.26 19.37 -4.70
CA LEU A 131 3.42 19.90 -3.63
C LEU A 131 3.13 21.41 -3.79
N ASP A 132 4.00 22.17 -4.44
CA ASP A 132 3.77 23.58 -4.79
C ASP A 132 2.77 23.73 -5.95
N GLU A 133 2.66 22.71 -6.81
CA GLU A 133 1.64 22.58 -7.86
C GLU A 133 0.27 22.16 -7.28
N SER A 134 0.22 21.04 -6.54
CA SER A 134 -1.04 20.50 -6.00
C SER A 134 -1.56 21.24 -4.76
N LYS A 135 -0.68 21.92 -4.01
CA LYS A 135 -1.01 22.70 -2.81
C LYS A 135 -1.96 21.95 -1.84
N PRO A 136 -1.59 20.76 -1.33
CA PRO A 136 -2.43 19.99 -0.41
C PRO A 136 -2.63 20.69 0.95
N PHE A 137 -1.87 21.76 1.21
CA PHE A 137 -1.82 22.50 2.47
C PHE A 137 -3.08 23.33 2.73
N ASN A 138 -4.20 22.68 3.07
CA ASN A 138 -5.21 23.36 3.86
C ASN A 138 -4.65 23.49 5.29
N HIS A 139 -4.26 24.71 5.69
CA HIS A 139 -3.26 25.05 6.73
C HIS A 139 -3.60 24.68 8.20
N ARG A 140 -4.34 23.59 8.46
CA ARG A 140 -4.84 23.23 9.80
C ARG A 140 -4.20 22.00 10.43
N TYR A 141 -3.35 21.28 9.69
CA TYR A 141 -2.86 19.96 10.11
C TYR A 141 -1.35 19.81 9.81
N ASP A 142 -0.50 20.51 10.57
CA ASP A 142 0.77 19.90 10.96
C ASP A 142 0.47 18.87 12.07
N PHE A 143 1.37 17.92 12.28
CA PHE A 143 1.23 16.95 13.36
C PHE A 143 1.49 17.63 14.71
N ASP A 144 0.40 18.00 15.40
CA ASP A 144 0.45 18.36 16.82
C ASP A 144 0.38 17.08 17.67
N ALA A 145 1.30 16.94 18.62
CA ALA A 145 1.32 15.81 19.53
C ALA A 145 0.04 15.76 20.37
N ILE A 146 -0.74 14.69 20.22
CA ILE A 146 -2.05 14.57 20.88
C ILE A 146 -1.85 14.38 22.39
N ASP A 147 -2.02 15.44 23.17
CA ASP A 147 -2.07 15.37 24.62
C ASP A 147 -3.45 14.86 25.07
N CYS A 148 -3.53 13.56 25.32
CA CYS A 148 -4.75 12.86 25.67
C CYS A 148 -4.47 11.80 26.76
N GLY A 149 -5.46 11.57 27.63
CA GLY A 149 -5.33 10.73 28.82
C GLY A 149 -5.23 9.22 28.58
N TYR A 150 -4.78 8.79 27.41
CA TYR A 150 -4.62 7.37 27.05
C TYR A 150 -3.27 6.80 27.52
N THR A 151 -3.18 5.46 27.50
CA THR A 151 -1.92 4.73 27.68
C THR A 151 -0.88 5.17 26.66
N ARG A 152 0.40 4.93 26.94
CA ARG A 152 1.51 5.39 26.09
C ARG A 152 1.48 4.71 24.72
N GLU A 153 1.09 3.45 24.70
CA GLU A 153 1.00 2.56 23.56
C GLU A 153 -0.18 2.95 22.65
N HIS A 154 -1.33 3.28 23.23
CA HIS A 154 -2.47 3.79 22.48
C HIS A 154 -2.21 5.21 21.93
N ARG A 155 -1.50 6.06 22.68
CA ARG A 155 -0.99 7.34 22.14
C ARG A 155 -0.01 7.15 20.99
N ALA A 156 0.88 6.17 21.08
CA ALA A 156 1.83 5.86 20.00
C ALA A 156 1.10 5.43 18.72
N GLN A 157 0.07 4.57 18.84
CA GLN A 157 -0.78 4.18 17.73
C GLN A 157 -1.56 5.37 17.16
N LEU A 158 -2.27 6.15 18.00
CA LEU A 158 -3.05 7.31 17.54
C LEU A 158 -2.18 8.35 16.82
N ALA A 159 -0.96 8.57 17.30
CA ALA A 159 0.01 9.41 16.62
C ALA A 159 0.42 8.84 15.26
N GLY A 160 0.67 7.52 15.17
CA GLY A 160 0.93 6.82 13.91
C GLY A 160 -0.26 6.83 12.93
N ASP A 161 -1.49 6.71 13.45
CA ASP A 161 -2.73 6.86 12.68
C ASP A 161 -2.80 8.26 12.07
N SER A 162 -2.58 9.32 12.86
CA SER A 162 -2.51 10.70 12.34
C SER A 162 -1.41 10.85 11.30
N PHE A 163 -0.19 10.36 11.55
CA PHE A 163 0.93 10.43 10.61
C PHE A 163 0.57 9.78 9.25
N ALA A 164 0.00 8.58 9.28
CA ALA A 164 -0.38 7.85 8.06
C ALA A 164 -1.42 8.63 7.23
N HIS A 165 -2.42 9.24 7.87
CA HIS A 165 -3.41 10.10 7.19
C HIS A 165 -2.79 11.40 6.69
N THR A 166 -1.88 12.02 7.45
CA THR A 166 -1.17 13.22 7.00
C THR A 166 -0.29 12.95 5.79
N ILE A 167 0.38 11.79 5.70
CA ILE A 167 1.07 11.35 4.47
C ILE A 167 0.07 11.26 3.30
N ASP A 168 -1.03 10.53 3.49
CA ASP A 168 -2.00 10.24 2.43
C ASP A 168 -2.63 11.51 1.85
N THR A 169 -3.11 12.41 2.71
CA THR A 169 -3.62 13.74 2.29
C THR A 169 -2.57 14.54 1.53
N HIS A 170 -1.31 14.59 1.99
CA HIS A 170 -0.28 15.36 1.28
C HIS A 170 0.06 14.81 -0.11
N VAL A 171 -0.15 13.51 -0.37
CA VAL A 171 0.11 12.91 -1.70
C VAL A 171 -1.13 12.83 -2.59
N GLN A 172 -2.34 12.64 -2.04
CA GLN A 172 -3.58 12.48 -2.81
C GLN A 172 -4.34 13.80 -3.04
N ASP A 173 -4.35 14.71 -2.07
CA ASP A 173 -5.25 15.86 -2.07
C ASP A 173 -4.65 17.12 -2.74
N SER A 174 -5.54 18.07 -3.01
CA SER A 174 -5.25 19.42 -3.50
C SER A 174 -6.21 20.39 -2.84
N ALA A 175 -5.71 21.55 -2.37
CA ALA A 175 -6.59 22.61 -1.87
C ALA A 175 -7.38 23.30 -3.00
N ASP A 176 -6.90 23.20 -4.25
CA ASP A 176 -7.64 23.58 -5.44
C ASP A 176 -8.50 22.40 -5.91
N ALA A 177 -9.82 22.54 -5.82
CA ALA A 177 -10.78 21.51 -6.24
C ALA A 177 -10.75 21.20 -7.76
N SER A 178 -10.14 22.08 -8.57
CA SER A 178 -9.91 21.86 -10.00
C SER A 178 -8.59 21.12 -10.29
N ASN A 179 -7.64 21.11 -9.34
CA ASN A 179 -6.39 20.38 -9.45
C ASN A 179 -6.47 19.01 -8.72
N ARG A 180 -5.38 18.24 -8.75
CA ARG A 180 -5.22 16.91 -8.15
C ARG A 180 -3.94 16.86 -7.32
N GLY A 181 -3.85 15.93 -6.36
CA GLY A 181 -2.62 15.71 -5.60
C GLY A 181 -1.43 15.22 -6.44
N ALA A 182 -0.25 15.17 -5.83
CA ALA A 182 0.98 14.76 -6.48
C ALA A 182 0.92 13.31 -7.02
N MET A 183 0.34 12.39 -6.25
CA MET A 183 0.18 10.97 -6.61
C MET A 183 -0.62 10.78 -7.91
N PRO A 184 -1.91 11.18 -8.00
CA PRO A 184 -2.75 10.96 -9.19
C PRO A 184 -2.40 11.82 -10.41
N THR A 185 -1.38 12.68 -10.32
CA THR A 185 -0.95 13.59 -11.39
C THR A 185 0.41 13.20 -11.96
N HIS A 186 1.39 12.88 -11.10
CA HIS A 186 2.78 12.67 -11.53
C HIS A 186 3.25 11.22 -11.39
N THR A 187 2.41 10.31 -10.89
CA THR A 187 2.77 8.91 -10.66
C THR A 187 1.70 7.95 -11.15
N THR A 188 2.10 6.70 -11.33
CA THR A 188 1.22 5.55 -11.56
C THR A 188 0.81 4.83 -10.26
N TRP A 189 1.11 5.40 -9.08
CA TRP A 189 0.56 4.91 -7.82
C TRP A 189 -0.89 5.35 -7.68
N ALA A 190 -1.74 4.47 -7.15
CA ALA A 190 -3.04 4.85 -6.62
C ALA A 190 -3.38 4.03 -5.37
N SER A 191 -4.14 4.64 -4.45
CA SER A 191 -4.61 3.99 -3.23
C SER A 191 -5.67 2.93 -3.56
N VAL A 192 -5.50 1.74 -3.01
CA VAL A 192 -6.43 0.61 -3.11
C VAL A 192 -6.98 0.26 -1.72
N GLY A 193 -8.17 -0.33 -1.67
CA GLY A 193 -8.82 -0.68 -0.41
C GLY A 193 -8.00 -1.68 0.42
N THR A 194 -7.89 -1.43 1.72
CA THR A 194 -7.25 -2.35 2.67
C THR A 194 -8.05 -3.65 2.80
N PRO A 195 -7.40 -4.83 2.72
CA PRO A 195 -8.06 -6.11 2.94
C PRO A 195 -8.42 -6.27 4.43
N ARG A 196 -9.63 -6.76 4.71
CA ARG A 196 -10.14 -6.96 6.08
C ARG A 196 -9.60 -8.25 6.72
N VAL A 197 -8.28 -8.37 6.82
CA VAL A 197 -7.57 -9.55 7.36
C VAL A 197 -7.12 -9.28 8.79
N LYS A 198 -7.53 -10.14 9.73
CA LYS A 198 -7.23 -10.00 11.17
C LYS A 198 -5.74 -9.99 11.53
N LEU A 199 -4.85 -10.45 10.64
CA LEU A 199 -3.40 -10.45 10.86
C LEU A 199 -2.79 -9.04 10.66
N LEU A 200 -3.44 -8.19 9.85
CA LEU A 200 -2.98 -6.84 9.49
C LEU A 200 -3.54 -5.75 10.43
N PHE A 201 -4.20 -6.17 11.50
CA PHE A 201 -4.90 -5.29 12.42
C PHE A 201 -4.99 -5.93 13.81
N ARG A 202 -4.40 -5.28 14.81
CA ARG A 202 -4.48 -5.66 16.22
C ARG A 202 -4.96 -4.47 17.05
N VAL A 203 -5.98 -4.67 17.88
CA VAL A 203 -6.50 -3.69 18.84
C VAL A 203 -6.77 -4.37 20.17
N ASN A 204 -6.49 -3.67 21.28
CA ASN A 204 -6.46 -4.18 22.65
C ASN A 204 -5.37 -5.26 22.89
N GLY A 205 -4.25 -5.21 22.18
CA GLY A 205 -3.07 -6.06 22.42
C GLY A 205 -2.05 -5.43 23.37
N VAL A 206 -0.90 -6.09 23.54
CA VAL A 206 0.28 -5.49 24.20
C VAL A 206 0.80 -4.27 23.42
N SER A 207 0.59 -4.28 22.10
CA SER A 207 0.75 -3.12 21.22
C SER A 207 -0.26 -3.25 20.09
N ASP A 208 -0.93 -2.15 19.77
CA ASP A 208 -1.97 -2.08 18.74
C ASP A 208 -1.35 -1.63 17.41
N TRP A 209 -1.78 -2.22 16.29
CA TRP A 209 -1.31 -1.85 14.96
C TRP A 209 -2.41 -1.90 13.91
N ARG A 210 -2.29 -1.07 12.88
CA ARG A 210 -3.25 -0.98 11.79
C ARG A 210 -2.58 -0.54 10.49
N ILE A 211 -2.83 -1.28 9.40
CA ILE A 211 -2.59 -0.75 8.04
C ILE A 211 -3.68 0.28 7.67
N HIS A 212 -3.28 1.39 7.05
CA HIS A 212 -4.21 2.48 6.68
C HIS A 212 -4.39 2.58 5.18
N PHE A 213 -3.30 2.74 4.44
CA PHE A 213 -3.30 2.95 3.00
C PHE A 213 -2.39 1.92 2.32
N VAL A 214 -2.81 1.47 1.15
CA VAL A 214 -2.08 0.52 0.31
C VAL A 214 -2.03 1.12 -1.07
N TYR A 215 -0.83 1.38 -1.58
CA TYR A 215 -0.63 1.93 -2.90
C TYR A 215 -0.15 0.81 -3.83
N ARG A 216 -0.85 0.63 -4.95
CA ARG A 216 -0.44 -0.27 -6.03
C ARG A 216 -0.20 0.53 -7.31
N GLN A 217 0.60 -0.03 -8.20
CA GLN A 217 0.88 0.54 -9.50
C GLN A 217 -0.27 0.31 -10.48
N PHE A 218 -0.54 1.26 -11.36
CA PHE A 218 -1.52 1.20 -12.45
C PHE A 218 -0.85 1.51 -13.81
N PRO A 219 -1.48 1.19 -14.95
CA PRO A 219 -0.88 1.45 -16.27
C PRO A 219 -0.69 2.94 -16.57
N GLU A 220 -1.51 3.81 -15.98
CA GLU A 220 -1.53 5.25 -16.13
C GLU A 220 -1.91 5.94 -14.80
N PRO A 221 -1.69 7.26 -14.63
CA PRO A 221 -2.13 8.00 -13.44
C PRO A 221 -3.66 8.03 -13.30
N ILE A 222 -4.18 7.56 -12.17
CA ILE A 222 -5.63 7.44 -11.90
C ILE A 222 -6.01 8.25 -10.66
N LYS A 223 -7.11 9.01 -10.72
CA LYS A 223 -7.61 9.81 -9.59
C LYS A 223 -8.29 8.98 -8.50
N CYS A 224 -9.12 8.01 -8.88
CA CYS A 224 -9.85 7.15 -7.95
C CYS A 224 -9.93 5.74 -8.53
N VAL A 225 -9.50 4.73 -7.77
CA VAL A 225 -9.59 3.33 -8.18
C VAL A 225 -11.03 2.83 -8.05
N THR A 226 -11.60 2.32 -9.14
CA THR A 226 -12.89 1.65 -9.19
C THR A 226 -12.73 0.13 -9.21
N ARG A 227 -13.83 -0.62 -9.07
CA ARG A 227 -13.81 -2.09 -9.16
C ARG A 227 -13.42 -2.66 -10.54
N ARG A 228 -13.32 -1.82 -11.58
CA ARG A 228 -12.92 -2.23 -12.94
C ARG A 228 -11.43 -2.03 -13.19
N ASP A 229 -10.79 -1.16 -12.42
CA ASP A 229 -9.40 -0.81 -12.62
C ASP A 229 -8.50 -1.92 -12.06
N LYS A 230 -7.61 -2.44 -12.90
CA LYS A 230 -6.63 -3.45 -12.52
C LYS A 230 -5.29 -2.77 -12.25
N ALA A 231 -4.64 -3.17 -11.15
CA ALA A 231 -3.24 -2.85 -10.92
C ALA A 231 -2.39 -3.37 -12.09
N ASN A 232 -1.30 -2.66 -12.39
CA ASN A 232 -0.38 -2.97 -13.48
C ASN A 232 0.35 -4.30 -13.19
N PRO A 233 0.07 -5.37 -13.95
CA PRO A 233 0.64 -6.69 -13.65
C PRO A 233 2.13 -6.79 -13.98
N GLU A 234 2.74 -5.77 -14.61
CA GLU A 234 4.18 -5.69 -14.84
C GLU A 234 4.97 -5.07 -13.66
N LYS A 235 4.26 -4.55 -12.65
CA LYS A 235 4.81 -3.84 -11.48
C LYS A 235 4.24 -4.42 -10.18
N PRO A 236 4.80 -5.54 -9.67
CA PRO A 236 4.31 -6.21 -8.46
C PRO A 236 4.54 -5.41 -7.16
N HIS A 237 5.25 -4.28 -7.26
CA HIS A 237 5.56 -3.37 -6.18
C HIS A 237 4.32 -2.86 -5.43
N VAL A 238 4.44 -2.77 -4.11
CA VAL A 238 3.38 -2.26 -3.23
C VAL A 238 4.00 -1.45 -2.10
N VAL A 239 3.38 -0.32 -1.77
CA VAL A 239 3.75 0.54 -0.64
C VAL A 239 2.56 0.58 0.32
N ILE A 240 2.81 0.43 1.63
CA ILE A 240 1.79 0.36 2.66
C ILE A 240 2.12 1.34 3.78
N SER A 241 1.13 2.04 4.33
CA SER A 241 1.27 2.79 5.58
C SER A 241 0.73 1.98 6.76
N LEU A 242 1.48 1.99 7.86
CA LEU A 242 1.24 1.20 9.06
C LEU A 242 1.39 2.08 10.30
N SER A 243 0.40 2.06 11.19
CA SER A 243 0.55 2.57 12.55
C SER A 243 0.94 1.45 13.51
N GLU A 244 1.79 1.76 14.47
CA GLU A 244 2.31 0.82 15.47
C GLU A 244 2.33 1.48 16.86
N GLY A 245 1.75 0.81 17.85
CA GLY A 245 1.72 1.23 19.25
C GLY A 245 3.01 0.92 20.01
N ALA A 246 3.83 -0.02 19.52
CA ALA A 246 5.18 -0.26 20.00
C ALA A 246 6.14 0.83 19.52
N ARG A 247 7.15 1.19 20.33
CA ARG A 247 8.20 2.10 19.88
C ARG A 247 9.12 1.42 18.87
N LEU A 248 9.39 2.11 17.77
CA LEU A 248 10.43 1.68 16.83
C LEU A 248 11.79 1.63 17.54
N LYS A 249 12.63 0.66 17.15
CA LYS A 249 14.00 0.46 17.68
C LYS A 249 14.95 0.15 16.53
N ASP A 250 16.11 0.78 16.49
CA ASP A 250 17.10 0.56 15.43
C ASP A 250 17.53 -0.91 15.36
N GLY A 251 17.64 -1.43 14.13
CA GLY A 251 18.00 -2.83 13.85
C GLY A 251 16.97 -3.89 14.29
N ILE A 252 15.89 -3.52 14.98
CA ILE A 252 14.87 -4.45 15.49
C ILE A 252 13.56 -4.24 14.73
N LEU A 253 13.07 -5.31 14.11
CA LEU A 253 11.85 -5.34 13.31
C LEU A 253 10.62 -5.53 14.21
N CYS A 254 9.55 -4.75 13.98
CA CYS A 254 8.28 -4.94 14.67
C CYS A 254 7.49 -6.12 14.07
N THR A 255 6.69 -6.80 14.90
CA THR A 255 5.82 -7.91 14.47
C THR A 255 4.85 -7.48 13.38
N SER A 256 4.32 -6.26 13.49
CA SER A 256 3.42 -5.63 12.53
C SER A 256 4.08 -5.39 11.16
N GLU A 257 5.33 -4.92 11.14
CA GLU A 257 6.12 -4.69 9.93
C GLU A 257 6.34 -6.00 9.17
N LEU A 258 6.85 -7.03 9.85
CA LEU A 258 7.10 -8.32 9.21
C LEU A 258 5.79 -8.97 8.72
N THR A 259 4.74 -8.97 9.54
CA THR A 259 3.42 -9.52 9.16
C THR A 259 2.87 -8.83 7.92
N THR A 260 2.93 -7.49 7.89
CA THR A 260 2.45 -6.68 6.75
C THR A 260 3.26 -6.97 5.50
N LEU A 261 4.60 -6.94 5.59
CA LEU A 261 5.49 -7.20 4.46
C LEU A 261 5.28 -8.61 3.87
N LEU A 262 5.28 -9.64 4.71
CA LEU A 262 5.08 -11.03 4.28
C LEU A 262 3.70 -11.25 3.65
N TYR A 263 2.65 -10.65 4.21
CA TYR A 263 1.33 -10.69 3.59
C TYR A 263 1.33 -10.05 2.20
N TYR A 264 1.92 -8.86 2.04
CA TYR A 264 1.84 -8.13 0.78
C TYR A 264 2.74 -8.65 -0.34
N VAL A 265 3.89 -9.27 -0.03
CA VAL A 265 4.66 -10.01 -1.06
C VAL A 265 3.92 -11.27 -1.52
N ALA A 266 3.20 -11.96 -0.62
CA ALA A 266 2.34 -13.10 -0.95
C ALA A 266 1.08 -12.67 -1.74
N ASP A 267 0.41 -11.61 -1.32
CA ASP A 267 -0.76 -11.06 -2.03
C ASP A 267 -0.38 -10.57 -3.43
N SER A 268 0.79 -9.96 -3.60
CA SER A 268 1.33 -9.62 -4.92
C SER A 268 1.70 -10.85 -5.78
N SER A 269 2.18 -11.96 -5.20
CA SER A 269 2.48 -13.17 -5.99
C SER A 269 1.22 -13.87 -6.52
N VAL A 270 0.14 -13.88 -5.74
CA VAL A 270 -1.17 -14.39 -6.19
C VAL A 270 -1.87 -13.40 -7.12
N SER A 271 -1.77 -12.09 -6.88
CA SER A 271 -2.39 -11.07 -7.75
C SER A 271 -1.72 -10.98 -9.12
N ALA A 272 -0.42 -11.27 -9.22
CA ALA A 272 0.33 -11.24 -10.46
C ALA A 272 0.26 -12.53 -11.29
N VAL A 273 -0.68 -13.46 -11.03
CA VAL A 273 -0.79 -14.75 -11.76
C VAL A 273 -0.79 -14.62 -13.30
N GLU A 274 -1.30 -13.50 -13.85
CA GLU A 274 -1.28 -13.20 -15.30
C GLU A 274 0.14 -12.94 -15.85
N LYS A 275 1.13 -12.60 -15.01
CA LYS A 275 2.53 -12.29 -15.36
C LYS A 275 3.51 -12.92 -14.37
N ARG A 276 4.26 -13.93 -14.82
CA ARG A 276 5.25 -14.62 -13.98
C ARG A 276 6.37 -13.67 -13.57
N HIS A 277 6.33 -13.26 -12.31
CA HIS A 277 7.42 -12.58 -11.60
C HIS A 277 8.13 -13.57 -10.67
N VAL A 278 9.42 -13.38 -10.47
CA VAL A 278 10.24 -14.14 -9.51
C VAL A 278 10.60 -13.32 -8.27
N ILE A 279 10.57 -11.98 -8.35
CA ILE A 279 10.80 -11.07 -7.22
C ILE A 279 9.55 -10.25 -6.94
N TYR A 280 9.16 -10.18 -5.66
CA TYR A 280 8.03 -9.39 -5.16
C TYR A 280 8.50 -8.38 -4.12
N PRO A 281 8.63 -7.09 -4.48
CA PRO A 281 9.00 -6.02 -3.55
C PRO A 281 7.78 -5.45 -2.82
N ALA A 282 7.86 -5.35 -1.50
CA ALA A 282 6.94 -4.57 -0.67
C ALA A 282 7.70 -3.53 0.16
N MET A 283 7.08 -2.39 0.45
CA MET A 283 7.59 -1.38 1.38
C MET A 283 6.50 -1.02 2.38
N VAL A 284 6.84 -0.94 3.66
CA VAL A 284 6.01 -0.42 4.72
C VAL A 284 6.61 0.89 5.24
N VAL A 285 5.76 1.89 5.37
CA VAL A 285 6.01 3.14 6.10
C VAL A 285 5.36 3.01 7.47
N THR A 286 6.18 2.72 8.48
CA THR A 286 5.74 2.47 9.85
C THR A 286 5.83 3.74 10.66
N ALA A 287 4.73 4.19 11.26
CA ALA A 287 4.67 5.36 12.13
C ALA A 287 4.29 4.96 13.57
N SER A 288 5.00 5.51 14.55
CA SER A 288 4.77 5.29 15.99
C SER A 288 5.24 6.50 16.79
N CYS A 289 4.38 7.06 17.64
CA CYS A 289 4.61 8.36 18.28
C CYS A 289 4.99 9.43 17.22
N ASP A 290 6.07 10.15 17.46
CA ASP A 290 6.74 11.14 16.63
C ASP A 290 7.80 10.54 15.69
N THR A 291 7.83 9.21 15.53
CA THR A 291 8.87 8.49 14.77
C THR A 291 8.32 7.72 13.57
N VAL A 292 9.12 7.63 12.51
CA VAL A 292 8.81 6.85 11.30
C VAL A 292 10.01 6.04 10.84
N ARG A 293 9.76 4.84 10.31
CA ARG A 293 10.75 4.03 9.58
C ARG A 293 10.17 3.49 8.27
N LEU A 294 11.02 3.42 7.25
CA LEU A 294 10.79 2.58 6.08
C LEU A 294 11.42 1.21 6.26
N THR A 295 10.63 0.18 6.02
CA THR A 295 11.09 -1.21 5.96
C THR A 295 10.63 -1.83 4.64
N GLN A 296 11.54 -2.43 3.87
CA GLN A 296 11.23 -3.15 2.63
C GLN A 296 11.39 -4.66 2.84
N ALA A 297 10.62 -5.44 2.08
CA ALA A 297 10.85 -6.88 1.90
C ALA A 297 10.95 -7.18 0.41
N ILE A 298 12.02 -7.87 0.02
CA ILE A 298 12.26 -8.36 -1.33
C ILE A 298 12.20 -9.89 -1.26
N TRP A 299 11.08 -10.47 -1.69
CA TRP A 299 10.93 -11.93 -1.70
C TRP A 299 11.24 -12.52 -3.07
N ASN A 300 12.17 -13.46 -3.11
CA ASN A 300 12.50 -14.26 -4.30
C ASN A 300 11.82 -15.64 -4.20
N VAL A 301 10.72 -15.82 -4.93
CA VAL A 301 9.91 -17.07 -4.86
C VAL A 301 10.65 -18.29 -5.39
N LYS A 302 11.66 -18.09 -6.24
CA LYS A 302 12.44 -19.19 -6.84
C LYS A 302 13.47 -19.77 -5.88
N THR A 303 13.93 -18.98 -4.91
CA THR A 303 14.98 -19.39 -3.95
C THR A 303 14.47 -19.52 -2.51
N GLY A 304 13.28 -18.97 -2.21
CA GLY A 304 12.79 -18.88 -0.83
C GLY A 304 13.46 -17.76 -0.01
N GLN A 305 14.35 -16.97 -0.62
CA GLN A 305 15.07 -15.90 0.07
C GLN A 305 14.16 -14.68 0.30
N ILE A 306 14.17 -14.14 1.52
CA ILE A 306 13.47 -12.92 1.90
C ILE A 306 14.49 -11.93 2.47
N GLU A 307 14.78 -10.88 1.70
CA GLU A 307 15.67 -9.81 2.13
C GLU A 307 14.84 -8.67 2.72
N ILE A 308 15.07 -8.37 4.00
CA ILE A 308 14.49 -7.24 4.72
C ILE A 308 15.48 -6.08 4.70
N ARG A 309 15.04 -4.89 4.31
CA ARG A 309 15.86 -3.67 4.28
C ARG A 309 15.27 -2.62 5.20
N MET A 310 16.07 -2.11 6.14
CA MET A 310 15.60 -1.18 7.16
C MET A 310 16.33 0.15 7.04
N SER A 311 15.56 1.23 6.90
CA SER A 311 16.09 2.59 7.07
C SER A 311 16.31 2.92 8.55
N PRO A 312 17.13 3.94 8.86
CA PRO A 312 17.17 4.53 10.20
C PRO A 312 15.78 5.03 10.63
N ILE A 313 15.57 5.11 11.94
CA ILE A 313 14.38 5.80 12.48
C ILE A 313 14.51 7.30 12.22
N LEU A 314 13.45 7.90 11.69
CA LEU A 314 13.28 9.33 11.50
C LEU A 314 12.46 9.89 12.66
N GLU A 315 12.84 11.06 13.18
CA GLU A 315 12.17 11.68 14.32
C GLU A 315 11.60 13.05 13.92
N PHE A 316 10.34 13.29 14.28
CA PHE A 316 9.61 14.53 14.03
C PHE A 316 9.11 15.18 15.35
N PRO A 317 9.98 15.38 16.37
CA PRO A 317 9.57 15.78 17.73
C PRO A 317 8.94 17.17 17.82
N ASN A 318 8.99 17.95 16.72
CA ASN A 318 8.41 19.28 16.64
C ASN A 318 7.42 19.43 15.47
N GLY A 319 6.89 18.33 14.91
CA GLY A 319 6.00 18.34 13.74
C GLY A 319 6.72 18.10 12.41
N LEU A 320 5.95 17.80 11.36
CA LEU A 320 6.47 17.33 10.07
C LEU A 320 7.12 18.47 9.30
N TRP A 321 6.47 19.64 9.29
CA TRP A 321 6.91 20.78 8.51
C TRP A 321 8.12 21.50 9.10
N LYS A 322 8.42 21.32 10.39
CA LYS A 322 9.67 21.82 10.97
C LYS A 322 10.89 21.02 10.47
N ASN A 323 10.73 19.72 10.19
CA ASN A 323 11.74 18.87 9.55
C ASN A 323 11.48 18.70 8.04
N LYS A 324 11.07 19.79 7.36
CA LYS A 324 10.57 19.80 5.97
C LYS A 324 11.38 18.93 4.99
N THR A 325 12.71 19.04 4.95
CA THR A 325 13.53 18.27 4.00
C THR A 325 13.44 16.76 4.22
N GLN A 326 13.42 16.31 5.49
CA GLN A 326 13.29 14.90 5.83
C GLN A 326 11.87 14.39 5.53
N TYR A 327 10.85 15.22 5.76
CA TYR A 327 9.47 14.90 5.39
C TYR A 327 9.27 14.82 3.86
N LEU A 328 9.88 15.72 3.10
CA LEU A 328 9.88 15.65 1.62
C LEU A 328 10.57 14.39 1.10
N SER A 329 11.69 13.96 1.71
CA SER A 329 12.30 12.65 1.39
C SER A 329 11.35 11.50 1.69
N LEU A 330 10.62 11.54 2.81
CA LEU A 330 9.66 10.50 3.19
C LEU A 330 8.49 10.41 2.19
N LEU A 331 7.91 11.54 1.78
CA LEU A 331 6.91 11.59 0.70
C LEU A 331 7.50 11.12 -0.63
N GLY A 332 8.78 11.41 -0.88
CA GLY A 332 9.57 10.90 -2.01
C GLY A 332 9.66 9.38 -2.07
N TRP A 333 9.66 8.71 -0.92
CA TRP A 333 9.62 7.25 -0.82
C TRP A 333 8.23 6.66 -1.04
N VAL A 334 7.19 7.30 -0.49
CA VAL A 334 5.78 6.92 -0.71
C VAL A 334 5.44 6.98 -2.21
N LEU A 335 5.97 7.98 -2.91
CA LEU A 335 5.81 8.19 -4.35
C LEU A 335 7.01 7.68 -5.18
N SER A 336 7.76 6.72 -4.67
CA SER A 336 8.99 6.20 -5.31
C SER A 336 8.75 5.59 -6.70
N ASP A 337 9.75 5.69 -7.58
CA ASP A 337 9.71 4.99 -8.87
C ASP A 337 9.90 3.46 -8.63
N PRO A 338 9.01 2.59 -9.12
CA PRO A 338 9.17 1.13 -9.02
C PRO A 338 10.18 0.64 -10.06
N ILE A 339 11.37 0.28 -9.59
CA ILE A 339 12.52 -0.13 -10.41
C ILE A 339 12.92 -1.59 -10.10
N GLY A 340 14.09 -2.02 -10.58
CA GLY A 340 14.58 -3.39 -10.43
C GLY A 340 14.01 -4.37 -11.45
N LYS A 341 14.67 -5.54 -11.58
CA LYS A 341 14.20 -6.65 -12.41
C LYS A 341 13.41 -7.62 -11.55
N THR A 342 12.17 -7.89 -11.92
CA THR A 342 11.25 -8.73 -11.11
C THR A 342 10.83 -10.02 -11.81
N LYS A 343 11.42 -10.36 -12.96
CA LYS A 343 11.11 -11.55 -13.78
C LYS A 343 12.35 -12.41 -13.99
#